data_AF-A0A7S6MB10-F1
#
_entry.id   AF-A0A7S6MB10-F1
#
_cell.length_a   1.000
_cell.length_b   1.000
_cell.length_c   1.000
_cell.angle_alpha   90.00
_cell.angle_beta   90.00
_cell.angle_gamma   90.00
#
_symmetry.space_group_name_H-M   'P 1'
#
loop_
_entity.id
_entity.type
_entity.pdbx_description
1 polymer ?
#
loop_
_entity_poly.entity_id
_entity_poly.type
_entity_poly.pdbx_seq_one_letter_code
_entity_poly.pdbx_strand_id
1 'polypeptide(L)'
;MNQISKGRKAAPPRVMLYGTHGIGKSTFGAMAEKPIFVPTEDGLADIDCESFPLARSLGEVMAALESLYSGDHDYRTVVIDSLDWPSADLGRGVRRRERREHREDRLCQGFSFAIDKWRAVLRAARCARSDRGMTVVLIAHAKIEKFENP
;
A
#
# COMPACT_ATOMS: atom_id res chain seq x y z
N MET A 1 -7.90 34.51 -9.06
CA MET A 1 -6.93 33.87 -8.15
C MET A 1 -7.53 33.75 -6.74
N ASN A 2 -8.79 33.29 -6.62
CA ASN A 2 -9.59 33.38 -5.37
C ASN A 2 -9.83 32.02 -4.69
N GLN A 3 -9.06 30.99 -5.05
CA GLN A 3 -9.17 29.63 -4.50
C GLN A 3 -7.85 29.13 -3.92
N ILE A 4 -7.07 30.01 -3.30
CA ILE A 4 -5.86 29.61 -2.57
C ILE A 4 -6.19 29.54 -1.08
N SER A 5 -6.30 28.33 -0.54
CA SER A 5 -6.42 28.13 0.91
C SER A 5 -5.05 28.27 1.58
N LYS A 6 -4.93 29.15 2.58
CA LYS A 6 -3.73 29.31 3.42
C LYS A 6 -3.96 28.69 4.80
N GLY A 7 -2.89 28.26 5.46
CA GLY A 7 -2.92 27.69 6.82
C GLY A 7 -2.76 26.17 6.87
N ARG A 8 -2.48 25.64 8.06
CA ARG A 8 -2.26 24.21 8.31
C ARG A 8 -3.61 23.48 8.39
N LYS A 9 -3.81 22.49 7.52
CA LYS A 9 -4.90 21.52 7.68
C LYS A 9 -4.38 20.35 8.49
N ALA A 10 -4.89 20.18 9.70
CA ALA A 10 -4.57 19.02 10.53
C ALA A 10 -5.17 17.77 9.88
N ALA A 11 -4.32 16.91 9.35
CA ALA A 11 -4.70 15.61 8.83
C ALA A 11 -3.48 14.68 8.95
N PRO A 12 -3.69 13.37 9.15
CA PRO A 12 -2.58 12.43 9.26
C PRO A 12 -1.65 12.53 8.05
N PRO A 13 -0.34 12.31 8.18
CA PRO A 13 0.57 12.39 7.04
C PRO A 13 0.36 11.25 6.03
N ARG A 14 0.74 11.51 4.79
CA ARG A 14 0.99 10.47 3.76
C ARG A 14 2.45 10.57 3.41
N VAL A 15 3.20 9.50 3.67
CA VAL A 15 4.65 9.48 3.53
C VAL A 15 5.03 8.41 2.52
N MET A 16 5.90 8.75 1.58
CA MET A 16 6.56 7.80 0.68
C MET A 16 8.04 7.72 1.08
N LEU A 17 8.52 6.53 1.41
CA LEU A 17 9.92 6.24 1.66
C LEU A 17 10.46 5.41 0.51
N TYR A 18 11.43 5.96 -0.20
CA TYR A 18 12.05 5.33 -1.35
C TYR A 18 13.56 5.29 -1.17
N GLY A 19 14.18 4.15 -1.46
CA GLY A 19 15.63 4.00 -1.41
C GLY A 19 16.09 2.56 -1.56
N THR A 20 17.39 2.32 -1.44
CA THR A 20 17.97 0.98 -1.60
C THR A 20 17.54 0.03 -0.47
N HIS A 21 17.80 -1.27 -0.63
CA HIS A 21 17.60 -2.24 0.45
C HIS A 21 18.53 -1.93 1.65
N GLY A 22 18.09 -2.28 2.86
CA GLY A 22 18.90 -2.14 4.08
C GLY A 22 19.01 -0.72 4.67
N ILE A 23 18.38 0.30 4.08
CA ILE A 23 18.46 1.68 4.61
C ILE A 23 17.52 1.96 5.81
N GLY A 24 16.76 0.95 6.27
CA GLY A 24 15.82 1.09 7.39
C GLY A 24 14.42 1.61 7.05
N LYS A 25 13.93 1.44 5.80
CA LYS A 25 12.58 1.89 5.39
C LYS A 25 11.47 1.24 6.24
N SER A 26 11.54 -0.07 6.40
CA SER A 26 10.60 -0.87 7.16
C SER A 26 10.70 -0.55 8.66
N THR A 27 11.93 -0.37 9.17
CA THR A 27 12.17 0.10 10.54
C THR A 27 11.54 1.47 10.80
N PHE A 28 11.62 2.42 9.86
CA PHE A 28 10.94 3.70 9.96
C PHE A 28 9.42 3.53 10.07
N GLY A 29 8.82 2.62 9.28
CA GLY A 29 7.40 2.31 9.36
C GLY A 29 7.01 1.73 10.72
N ALA A 30 7.84 0.85 11.30
CA ALA A 30 7.59 0.21 12.58
C ALA A 30 7.70 1.17 13.78
N MET A 31 8.37 2.30 13.62
CA MET A 31 8.47 3.35 14.65
C MET A 31 7.25 4.29 14.68
N ALA A 32 6.30 4.14 13.78
CA ALA A 32 5.10 4.96 13.77
C ALA A 32 4.13 4.59 14.91
N GLU A 33 3.17 5.47 15.22
CA GLU A 33 2.16 5.18 16.24
C GLU A 33 1.27 4.00 15.79
N LYS A 34 1.15 2.97 16.66
CA LYS A 34 0.36 1.74 16.47
C LYS A 34 0.35 1.27 15.00
N PRO A 35 1.49 0.83 14.46
CA PRO A 35 1.63 0.50 13.05
C PRO A 35 1.07 -0.89 12.74
N ILE A 36 0.52 -1.05 11.53
CA ILE A 36 0.15 -2.33 10.94
C ILE A 36 0.71 -2.42 9.53
N PHE A 37 1.46 -3.48 9.25
CA PHE A 37 2.09 -3.70 7.96
C PHE A 37 1.19 -4.50 7.01
N VAL A 38 1.14 -4.08 5.75
CA VAL A 38 0.65 -4.86 4.61
C VAL A 38 1.87 -5.27 3.78
N PRO A 39 2.53 -6.39 4.11
CA PRO A 39 3.74 -6.81 3.43
C PRO A 39 3.41 -7.38 2.06
N THR A 40 4.14 -6.98 1.02
CA THR A 40 4.14 -7.58 -0.33
C THR A 40 5.49 -8.20 -0.68
N GLU A 41 6.48 -8.07 0.19
CA GLU A 41 7.79 -8.70 0.10
C GLU A 41 8.21 -9.30 1.44
N ASP A 42 9.17 -10.22 1.39
CA ASP A 42 9.72 -10.88 2.57
C ASP A 42 10.84 -10.03 3.20
N GLY A 43 10.46 -8.91 3.81
CA GLY A 43 11.39 -7.90 4.36
C GLY A 43 11.22 -7.60 5.85
N LEU A 44 10.27 -8.25 6.53
CA LEU A 44 9.91 -7.95 7.93
C LEU A 44 10.45 -8.94 8.96
N ALA A 45 11.20 -9.97 8.54
CA ALA A 45 11.62 -11.07 9.41
C ALA A 45 12.36 -10.61 10.69
N ASP A 46 13.14 -9.52 10.60
CA ASP A 46 13.94 -8.98 11.70
C ASP A 46 13.31 -7.75 12.37
N ILE A 47 12.03 -7.46 12.13
CA ILE A 47 11.32 -6.29 12.66
C ILE A 47 10.17 -6.75 13.54
N ASP A 48 10.22 -6.37 14.82
CA ASP A 48 9.11 -6.58 15.75
C ASP A 48 7.97 -5.61 15.41
N CYS A 49 6.99 -6.10 14.64
CA CYS A 49 5.83 -5.32 14.22
C CYS A 49 4.61 -6.22 13.96
N GLU A 50 3.43 -5.64 14.13
CA GLU A 50 2.19 -6.28 13.72
C GLU A 50 2.04 -6.18 12.18
N SER A 51 1.70 -7.30 11.54
CA SER A 51 1.53 -7.36 10.09
C SER A 51 0.37 -8.26 9.69
N PHE A 52 -0.23 -7.95 8.54
CA PHE A 52 -1.00 -8.92 7.79
C PHE A 52 -0.07 -10.02 7.25
N PRO A 53 -0.62 -11.17 6.81
CA PRO A 53 0.13 -12.15 6.04
C PRO A 53 0.75 -11.54 4.78
N LEU A 54 1.87 -12.10 4.32
CA LEU A 54 2.53 -11.71 3.06
C LEU A 54 1.54 -11.77 1.89
N ALA A 55 1.21 -10.62 1.32
CA ALA A 55 0.31 -10.47 0.21
C ALA A 55 0.97 -10.92 -1.10
N ARG A 56 0.37 -11.94 -1.73
CA ARG A 56 0.76 -12.56 -3.00
C ARG A 56 -0.19 -12.22 -4.14
N SER A 57 -1.18 -11.36 -3.88
CA SER A 57 -2.09 -10.81 -4.89
C SER A 57 -2.50 -9.39 -4.54
N LEU A 58 -2.89 -8.61 -5.56
CA LEU A 58 -3.54 -7.32 -5.32
C LEU A 58 -4.81 -7.47 -4.49
N GLY A 59 -5.56 -8.56 -4.68
CA GLY A 59 -6.77 -8.83 -3.90
C GLY A 59 -6.46 -8.95 -2.41
N GLU A 60 -5.35 -9.57 -2.05
CA GLU A 60 -4.91 -9.67 -0.65
C GLU A 60 -4.50 -8.31 -0.07
N VAL A 61 -3.83 -7.45 -0.85
CA VAL A 61 -3.55 -6.06 -0.44
C VAL A 61 -4.85 -5.29 -0.22
N MET A 62 -5.80 -5.39 -1.15
CA MET A 62 -7.09 -4.71 -1.05
C MET A 62 -7.91 -5.23 0.12
N ALA A 63 -7.94 -6.53 0.37
CA ALA A 63 -8.63 -7.14 1.50
C ALA A 63 -8.05 -6.68 2.84
N ALA A 64 -6.72 -6.56 2.95
CA ALA A 64 -6.07 -6.00 4.15
C ALA A 64 -6.48 -4.54 4.37
N LEU A 65 -6.46 -3.72 3.32
CA LEU A 65 -6.90 -2.32 3.40
C LEU A 65 -8.40 -2.18 3.71
N GLU A 66 -9.23 -3.07 3.18
CA GLU A 66 -10.67 -3.12 3.49
C GLU A 66 -10.91 -3.54 4.94
N SER A 67 -10.14 -4.48 5.47
CA SER A 67 -10.19 -4.86 6.89
C SER A 67 -9.84 -3.69 7.80
N LEU A 68 -8.87 -2.86 7.43
CA LEU A 68 -8.56 -1.63 8.17
C LEU A 68 -9.65 -0.56 7.99
N TYR A 69 -10.26 -0.50 6.81
CA TYR A 69 -11.30 0.48 6.54
C TYR A 69 -12.66 0.15 7.19
N SER A 70 -12.99 -1.13 7.37
CA SER A 70 -14.30 -1.58 7.85
C SER A 70 -14.26 -2.16 9.26
N GLY A 71 -13.14 -2.77 9.66
CA GLY A 71 -12.98 -3.41 10.96
C GLY A 71 -12.91 -2.44 12.14
N ASP A 72 -13.04 -3.02 13.33
CA ASP A 72 -12.75 -2.36 14.59
C ASP A 72 -11.30 -2.66 14.98
N HIS A 73 -10.51 -1.62 15.20
CA HIS A 73 -9.10 -1.74 15.53
C HIS A 73 -8.55 -0.43 16.09
N ASP A 74 -7.41 -0.55 16.76
CA ASP A 74 -6.72 0.57 17.41
C ASP A 74 -5.55 1.13 16.60
N TYR A 75 -5.23 0.55 15.44
CA TYR A 75 -4.10 0.99 14.60
C TYR A 75 -4.22 2.44 14.16
N ARG A 76 -3.10 3.15 14.19
CA ARG A 76 -2.99 4.57 13.80
C ARG A 76 -2.17 4.77 12.54
N THR A 77 -1.39 3.78 12.13
CA THR A 77 -0.55 3.85 10.92
C THR A 77 -0.67 2.58 10.10
N VAL A 78 -0.94 2.71 8.80
CA VAL A 78 -0.80 1.61 7.84
C VAL A 78 0.50 1.77 7.06
N VAL A 79 1.29 0.70 7.00
CA VAL A 79 2.56 0.65 6.26
C VAL A 79 2.41 -0.36 5.12
N ILE A 80 2.55 0.08 3.87
CA ILE A 80 2.56 -0.82 2.71
C ILE A 80 4.02 -1.05 2.32
N ASP A 81 4.50 -2.29 2.50
CA ASP A 81 5.91 -2.67 2.34
C ASP A 81 6.06 -3.90 1.42
N SER A 82 6.31 -3.75 0.13
CA SER A 82 6.71 -2.55 -0.61
C SER A 82 5.79 -2.30 -1.81
N LEU A 83 6.05 -1.23 -2.54
CA LEU A 83 5.30 -0.82 -3.72
C LEU A 83 5.99 -1.24 -5.02
N ASP A 84 7.00 -2.10 -4.95
CA ASP A 84 7.80 -2.57 -6.10
C ASP A 84 7.22 -3.85 -6.74
N TRP A 85 5.93 -4.06 -6.49
CA TRP A 85 5.11 -5.14 -7.01
C TRP A 85 5.05 -5.34 -8.54
N PRO A 86 5.47 -4.42 -9.45
CA PRO A 86 5.37 -4.71 -10.89
C PRO A 86 6.32 -5.79 -11.43
N SER A 87 7.29 -6.29 -10.67
CA SER A 87 8.48 -6.91 -11.30
C SER A 87 8.58 -8.44 -11.40
N ALA A 88 7.73 -9.31 -10.81
CA ALA A 88 7.82 -10.75 -11.18
C ALA A 88 6.61 -11.68 -11.00
N ASP A 89 5.94 -11.74 -9.84
CA ASP A 89 5.11 -12.94 -9.55
C ASP A 89 3.63 -12.72 -9.22
N LEU A 90 3.22 -11.48 -8.96
CA LEU A 90 1.82 -11.12 -8.71
C LEU A 90 0.91 -11.34 -9.94
N GLY A 91 1.48 -11.38 -11.15
CA GLY A 91 0.74 -11.70 -12.38
C GLY A 91 0.54 -13.19 -12.65
N ARG A 92 1.34 -14.08 -12.06
CA ARG A 92 1.26 -15.54 -12.34
C ARG A 92 0.15 -16.23 -11.56
N GLY A 93 -0.08 -15.84 -10.30
CA GLY A 93 -1.19 -16.36 -9.48
C GLY A 93 -2.57 -15.90 -9.98
N VAL A 94 -2.64 -14.67 -10.47
CA VAL A 94 -3.87 -14.04 -10.99
C VAL A 94 -4.42 -14.77 -12.23
N ARG A 95 -3.56 -15.18 -13.18
CA ARG A 95 -4.00 -15.90 -14.39
C ARG A 95 -4.62 -17.28 -14.13
N ARG A 96 -4.36 -17.92 -12.99
CA ARG A 96 -4.94 -19.23 -12.65
C ARG A 96 -6.19 -19.14 -11.77
N ARG A 97 -6.34 -18.09 -10.96
CA ARG A 97 -7.52 -17.91 -10.09
C ARG A 97 -8.66 -17.11 -10.70
N GLU A 98 -8.40 -16.13 -11.58
CA GLU A 98 -9.46 -15.28 -12.18
C GLU A 98 -10.44 -16.00 -13.12
N ARG A 99 -10.27 -17.30 -13.41
CA ARG A 99 -11.26 -18.08 -14.17
C ARG A 99 -12.46 -18.55 -13.34
N ARG A 100 -12.44 -18.40 -12.02
CA ARG A 100 -13.57 -18.77 -11.15
C ARG A 100 -13.76 -17.64 -10.15
N GLU A 101 -15.01 -17.23 -9.98
CA GLU A 101 -15.47 -16.26 -8.96
C GLU A 101 -15.43 -14.79 -9.39
N HIS A 102 -16.21 -14.46 -10.42
CA HIS A 102 -16.91 -13.19 -10.43
C HIS A 102 -18.04 -13.26 -9.38
N ARG A 103 -17.79 -12.72 -8.18
CA ARG A 103 -18.84 -12.34 -7.23
C ARG A 103 -18.51 -10.96 -6.67
N GLU A 104 -19.03 -9.96 -7.38
CA GLU A 104 -19.42 -8.63 -6.91
C GLU A 104 -18.57 -7.97 -5.80
N ASP A 105 -17.44 -7.38 -6.18
CA ASP A 105 -16.79 -6.34 -5.38
C ASP A 105 -17.47 -4.98 -5.60
N ARG A 106 -18.31 -4.58 -4.64
CA ARG A 106 -19.05 -3.31 -4.64
C ARG A 106 -18.20 -2.04 -4.57
N LEU A 107 -16.88 -2.15 -4.55
CA LEU A 107 -15.97 -0.99 -4.52
C LEU A 107 -15.40 -0.62 -5.91
N CYS A 108 -15.51 -1.53 -6.89
CA CYS A 108 -14.71 -1.47 -8.12
C CYS A 108 -15.54 -1.62 -9.41
N GLN A 109 -16.58 -0.80 -9.61
CA GLN A 109 -17.18 -0.65 -10.94
C GLN A 109 -16.48 0.43 -11.76
N GLY A 110 -16.00 0.02 -12.94
CA GLY A 110 -15.24 0.81 -13.89
C GLY A 110 -13.74 0.60 -13.68
N PHE A 111 -12.95 0.81 -14.74
CA PHE A 111 -11.49 1.02 -14.73
C PHE A 111 -10.60 -0.09 -15.35
N SER A 112 -9.72 0.38 -16.25
CA SER A 112 -8.71 -0.27 -17.10
C SER A 112 -7.53 -0.89 -16.32
N PHE A 113 -7.17 -2.11 -16.70
CA PHE A 113 -6.73 -3.18 -15.79
C PHE A 113 -5.35 -3.05 -15.09
N ALA A 114 -4.52 -2.04 -15.35
CA ALA A 114 -3.17 -1.95 -14.75
C ALA A 114 -2.89 -0.61 -14.05
N ILE A 115 -3.11 0.52 -14.74
CA ILE A 115 -3.06 1.86 -14.13
C ILE A 115 -4.11 1.98 -13.03
N ASP A 116 -5.25 1.30 -13.18
CA ASP A 116 -6.33 1.43 -12.22
C ASP A 116 -6.20 0.54 -10.99
N LYS A 117 -5.39 -0.50 -11.07
CA LYS A 117 -5.02 -1.31 -9.90
C LYS A 117 -4.17 -0.52 -8.92
N TRP A 118 -3.18 0.22 -9.42
CA TRP A 118 -2.37 1.11 -8.60
C TRP A 118 -3.20 2.25 -7.97
N ARG A 119 -4.10 2.85 -8.78
CA ARG A 119 -5.03 3.86 -8.30
C ARG A 119 -5.98 3.31 -7.23
N ALA A 120 -6.41 2.05 -7.34
CA ALA A 120 -7.25 1.41 -6.34
C ALA A 120 -6.54 1.31 -4.99
N VAL A 121 -5.29 0.83 -4.95
CA VAL A 121 -4.49 0.76 -3.71
C VAL A 121 -4.30 2.16 -3.11
N LEU A 122 -3.88 3.13 -3.92
CA LEU A 122 -3.69 4.50 -3.45
C LEU A 122 -4.98 5.16 -2.95
N ARG A 123 -6.12 4.79 -3.54
CA ARG A 123 -7.44 5.27 -3.12
C ARG A 123 -7.88 4.62 -1.82
N ALA A 124 -7.71 3.31 -1.67
CA ALA A 124 -8.00 2.59 -0.43
C ALA A 124 -7.14 3.11 0.73
N ALA A 125 -5.84 3.28 0.51
CA ALA A 125 -4.95 3.89 1.50
C ALA A 125 -5.35 5.35 1.84
N ARG A 126 -5.80 6.11 0.83
CA ARG A 126 -6.35 7.45 1.07
C ARG A 126 -7.62 7.42 1.91
N CYS A 127 -8.52 6.46 1.72
CA CYS A 127 -9.73 6.30 2.52
C CYS A 127 -9.40 5.94 3.98
N ALA A 128 -8.46 5.02 4.21
CA ALA A 128 -7.95 4.72 5.55
C ALA A 128 -7.44 5.99 6.26
N ARG A 129 -6.81 6.90 5.52
CA ARG A 129 -6.40 8.19 6.07
C ARG A 129 -7.55 9.17 6.31
N SER A 130 -8.38 9.42 5.31
CA SER A 130 -9.40 10.49 5.39
C SER A 130 -10.52 10.13 6.35
N ASP A 131 -10.87 8.85 6.41
CA ASP A 131 -12.11 8.41 7.04
C ASP A 131 -11.81 7.71 8.37
N ARG A 132 -10.68 6.99 8.48
CA ARG A 132 -10.21 6.36 9.73
C ARG A 132 -9.13 7.15 10.46
N GLY A 133 -8.65 8.26 9.90
CA GLY A 133 -7.64 9.09 10.55
C GLY A 133 -6.27 8.43 10.66
N MET A 134 -5.96 7.44 9.81
CA MET A 134 -4.67 6.74 9.85
C MET A 134 -3.56 7.50 9.10
N THR A 135 -2.35 7.45 9.64
CA THR A 135 -1.14 7.76 8.87
C THR A 135 -0.93 6.68 7.81
N VAL A 136 -0.49 7.07 6.63
CA VAL A 136 -0.17 6.14 5.54
C VAL A 136 1.31 6.24 5.21
N VAL A 137 2.02 5.14 5.36
CA VAL A 137 3.43 4.99 4.97
C VAL A 137 3.50 4.04 3.79
N LEU A 138 4.17 4.49 2.74
CA LEU A 138 4.34 3.79 1.47
C LEU A 138 5.84 3.55 1.28
N ILE A 139 6.28 2.30 1.14
CA ILE A 139 7.69 1.95 0.97
C ILE A 139 7.96 1.51 -0.46
N ALA A 140 9.05 1.96 -1.06
CA ALA A 140 9.49 1.56 -2.40
C ALA A 140 11.02 1.40 -2.49
N HIS A 141 11.47 0.60 -3.44
CA HIS A 141 12.86 0.26 -3.69
C HIS A 141 13.41 1.03 -4.87
N ALA A 142 14.61 1.57 -4.66
CA ALA A 142 15.35 2.18 -5.73
C ALA A 142 15.88 1.12 -6.69
N LYS A 143 15.33 1.10 -7.91
CA LYS A 143 15.87 0.35 -9.03
C LYS A 143 16.74 1.27 -9.87
N ILE A 144 18.03 0.96 -9.95
CA ILE A 144 18.94 1.63 -10.89
C ILE A 144 18.75 0.93 -12.24
N GLU A 145 18.10 1.61 -13.19
CA GLU A 145 18.07 1.15 -14.57
C GLU A 145 19.31 1.67 -15.30
N LYS A 146 20.03 0.77 -15.97
CA LYS A 146 21.17 1.18 -16.81
C LYS A 146 20.62 2.00 -17.97
N PHE A 147 21.06 3.24 -18.04
CA PHE A 147 20.79 4.13 -19.17
C PHE A 147 21.81 3.82 -20.27
N GLU A 148 21.38 3.16 -21.35
CA GLU A 148 22.18 3.07 -22.58
C GLU A 148 21.87 4.31 -23.43
N ASN A 149 22.91 5.13 -23.66
CA ASN A 149 22.83 6.26 -24.59
C ASN A 149 22.68 5.69 -26.02
N PRO A 150 21.78 6.24 -26.87
CA PRO A 150 21.58 5.77 -28.23
C PRO A 150 22.81 5.96 -29.13
#